data_AF-A0A3B8WP81-F1
#
_entry.id   AF-A0A3B8WP81-F1
#
_cell.length_a   1.000
_cell.length_b   1.000
_cell.length_c   1.000
_cell.angle_alpha   90.00
_cell.angle_beta   90.00
_cell.angle_gamma   90.00
#
_symmetry.space_group_name_H-M   'P 1'
#
loop_
_entity.id
_entity.type
_entity.pdbx_description
1 polymer ?
#
loop_
_entity_poly.entity_id
_entity_poly.type
_entity_poly.pdbx_seq_one_letter_code
_entity_poly.pdbx_strand_id
1 'polypeptide(L)' 'GWPFFRTYVDMLEMVLAKADLRIASYYEQTLVEDEHLLALGQSLRQRLQGCIERLLELKQQQTLLEQEPVFAHSMKV' A
#
# COMPACT_ATOMS: atom_id res chain seq x y z
N GLY A 1 1.37 -25.83 -2.24
CA GLY A 1 1.60 -24.41 -1.88
C GLY A 1 1.54 -24.26 -0.38
N TRP A 2 2.26 -23.30 0.20
CA TRP A 2 2.30 -23.04 1.64
C TRP A 2 1.09 -22.17 2.04
N PRO A 3 0.03 -22.73 2.66
CA PRO A 3 -1.24 -22.02 2.86
C PRO A 3 -1.08 -20.81 3.80
N PHE A 4 -0.26 -20.98 4.85
CA PHE A 4 0.07 -19.91 5.78
C PHE A 4 0.71 -18.69 5.11
N PHE A 5 1.70 -18.92 4.24
CA PHE A 5 2.36 -17.84 3.51
C PHE A 5 1.39 -17.09 2.60
N ARG A 6 0.51 -17.83 1.91
CA ARG A 6 -0.51 -17.23 1.04
C ARG A 6 -1.47 -16.33 1.82
N THR A 7 -2.06 -16.82 2.92
CA THR A 7 -2.96 -16.01 3.76
C THR A 7 -2.28 -14.77 4.32
N TYR A 8 -1.01 -14.86 4.71
CA TYR A 8 -0.25 -13.72 5.20
C TYR A 8 -0.04 -12.66 4.11
N VAL A 9 0.34 -13.10 2.91
CA VAL A 9 0.53 -12.22 1.76
C VAL A 9 -0.80 -11.58 1.32
N ASP A 10 -1.91 -12.32 1.34
CA ASP A 10 -3.25 -11.79 1.02
C ASP A 10 -3.71 -10.74 2.04
N MET A 11 -3.44 -10.96 3.34
CA MET A 11 -3.71 -9.97 4.37
C MET A 11 -2.86 -8.71 4.21
N LEU A 12 -1.57 -8.88 3.90
CA LEU A 12 -0.65 -7.77 3.64
C LEU A 12 -1.12 -6.94 2.46
N GLU A 13 -1.53 -7.59 1.37
CA GLU A 13 -2.09 -6.93 0.20
C GLU A 13 -3.31 -6.07 0.55
N MET A 14 -4.24 -6.59 1.35
CA MET A 14 -5.42 -5.86 1.79
C MET A 14 -5.07 -4.62 2.61
N VAL A 15 -4.06 -4.70 3.47
CA VAL A 15 -3.58 -3.54 4.24
C VAL A 15 -2.94 -2.50 3.32
N LEU A 16 -2.10 -2.94 2.37
CA LEU A 16 -1.45 -2.05 1.42
C LEU A 16 -2.45 -1.36 0.50
N ALA A 17 -3.50 -2.06 0.08
CA ALA A 17 -4.56 -1.47 -0.73
C ALA A 17 -5.27 -0.30 -0.02
N LYS A 18 -5.35 -0.33 1.32
CA LYS A 18 -6.02 0.71 2.12
C LYS A 18 -5.16 1.95 2.33
N ALA A 19 -3.87 1.88 2.00
CA ALA A 19 -2.98 3.00 2.14
C ALA A 19 -3.18 3.99 0.99
N ASP A 20 -3.65 5.20 1.31
CA ASP A 20 -3.76 6.28 0.33
C ASP A 20 -2.57 7.25 0.46
N LEU A 21 -1.62 7.13 -0.48
CA LEU A 21 -0.44 7.98 -0.56
C LEU A 21 -0.78 9.47 -0.78
N ARG A 22 -1.92 9.77 -1.41
CA ARG A 22 -2.36 11.15 -1.67
C ARG A 22 -2.85 11.79 -0.39
N ILE A 23 -3.65 11.06 0.39
CA ILE A 23 -4.10 11.49 1.71
C ILE A 23 -2.88 11.71 2.61
N ALA A 24 -1.97 10.73 2.70
CA ALA A 24 -0.75 10.87 3.50
C ALA A 24 0.09 12.10 3.11
N SER A 25 0.30 12.32 1.81
CA SER A 25 1.02 13.51 1.32
C SER A 25 0.29 14.82 1.63
N TYR A 26 -1.04 14.84 1.60
CA TYR A 26 -1.83 16.02 1.92
C TYR A 26 -1.71 16.41 3.40
N TYR A 27 -1.77 15.43 4.30
CA TYR A 27 -1.58 15.67 5.73
C TYR A 27 -0.19 16.19 6.05
N GLU A 28 0.84 15.64 5.41
CA GLU A 28 2.22 16.15 5.57
C GLU A 28 2.35 17.60 5.13
N GLN A 29 1.87 17.95 3.93
CA GLN A 29 1.95 19.32 3.43
C GLN A 29 1.17 20.34 4.27
N THR A 30 0.11 19.88 4.97
CA THR A 30 -0.78 20.75 5.75
C THR A 30 -0.33 20.89 7.20
N LEU A 31 0.26 19.85 7.79
CA LEU A 31 0.52 19.78 9.24
C LEU A 31 2.00 19.73 9.61
N VAL A 32 2.90 19.50 8.66
CA VAL A 32 4.33 19.34 8.93
C VAL A 32 5.10 20.55 8.41
N GLU A 33 5.68 21.30 9.33
CA GLU A 33 6.53 22.46 9.03
C GLU A 33 8.02 22.09 9.01
N ASP A 34 8.40 20.95 9.61
CA ASP A 34 9.78 20.46 9.68
C ASP A 34 10.19 19.72 8.39
N GLU A 35 11.18 20.26 7.68
CA GLU A 35 11.73 19.69 6.44
C GLU A 35 12.28 18.27 6.62
N HIS A 36 12.84 17.93 7.79
CA HIS A 36 13.33 16.58 8.06
C HIS A 36 12.19 15.56 8.15
N LEU A 37 11.05 15.97 8.69
CA LEU A 37 9.85 15.13 8.77
C LEU A 37 9.19 14.97 7.39
N LEU A 38 9.23 15.99 6.53
CA LEU A 38 8.80 15.89 5.14
C LEU A 38 9.67 14.91 4.33
N ALA A 39 10.99 14.96 4.51
CA ALA A 39 11.91 14.01 3.88
C ALA A 39 11.67 12.56 4.36
N LEU A 40 11.39 12.39 5.66
CA LEU A 40 11.00 11.10 6.22
C LEU A 40 9.69 10.59 5.58
N GLY A 41 8.67 11.44 5.47
CA GLY A 41 7.40 11.13 4.82
C GLY A 41 7.58 10.66 3.38
N GLN A 42 8.43 11.34 2.61
CA GLN A 42 8.80 10.93 1.25
C GLN A 42 9.46 9.54 1.22
N SER A 43 10.42 9.28 2.11
CA SER A 43 11.09 7.97 2.21
C SER A 43 10.09 6.85 2.55
N LEU A 44 9.16 7.10 3.47
CA LEU A 44 8.10 6.15 3.83
C LEU A 44 7.18 5.84 2.65
N ARG A 45 6.79 6.84 1.87
CA ARG A 45 5.99 6.63 0.64
C ARG A 45 6.73 5.80 -0.40
N GLN A 46 8.01 6.07 -0.62
CA GLN A 46 8.83 5.28 -1.55
C GLN A 46 8.94 3.81 -1.11
N ARG A 47 9.11 3.57 0.20
CA ARG A 47 9.13 2.21 0.75
C ARG A 47 7.79 1.50 0.59
N LEU A 48 6.68 2.20 0.80
CA LEU A 48 5.34 1.67 0.60
C LEU A 48 5.12 1.27 -0.87
N GLN A 49 5.50 2.14 -1.80
CA GLN A 49 5.44 1.87 -3.24
C GLN A 49 6.29 0.63 -3.61
N GLY A 50 7.52 0.54 -3.10
CA GLY A 50 8.37 -0.63 -3.31
C GLY A 50 7.77 -1.91 -2.74
N CYS A 51 7.14 -1.87 -1.56
CA CYS A 51 6.44 -3.03 -1.01
C CYS A 51 5.29 -3.51 -1.90
N ILE A 52 4.51 -2.58 -2.47
CA ILE A 52 3.42 -2.89 -3.40
C ILE A 52 3.98 -3.59 -4.64
N GLU A 53 5.02 -3.03 -5.27
CA GLU A 53 5.65 -3.61 -6.46
C GLU A 53 6.16 -5.04 -6.21
N ARG A 54 6.88 -5.27 -5.11
CA ARG A 54 7.37 -6.60 -4.75
C ARG A 54 6.25 -7.59 -4.46
N LEU A 55 5.16 -7.13 -3.84
CA LEU A 55 4.01 -7.99 -3.60
C LEU A 55 3.31 -8.38 -4.91
N LEU A 56 3.15 -7.43 -5.84
CA LEU A 56 2.59 -7.68 -7.17
C LEU A 56 3.45 -8.66 -7.96
N GLU A 57 4.79 -8.49 -7.95
CA GLU A 57 5.74 -9.44 -8.54
C GLU A 57 5.61 -10.84 -7.94
N LEU A 58 5.57 -10.94 -6.60
CA LEU A 58 5.44 -12.20 -5.88
C LEU A 58 4.13 -12.92 -6.21
N LYS A 59 3.03 -12.18 -6.35
CA LYS A 59 1.69 -12.71 -6.68
C LYS A 59 1.46 -12.89 -8.19
N GLN A 60 2.38 -12.42 -9.03
CA GLN A 60 2.25 -12.41 -10.50
C GLN A 60 0.95 -11.73 -10.98
N GLN A 61 0.64 -10.58 -10.41
CA GLN A 61 -0.59 -9.83 -10.69
C GLN A 61 -0.27 -8.37 -11.04
N GLN A 62 -1.18 -7.68 -11.72
CA GLN A 62 -0.93 -6.31 -12.21
C GLN A 62 -1.49 -5.24 -11.27
N THR A 63 -2.53 -5.58 -10.51
CA THR A 63 -3.19 -4.64 -9.60
C THR A 63 -3.43 -5.27 -8.23
N LEU A 64 -3.41 -4.45 -7.17
CA LEU A 64 -3.79 -4.90 -5.83
C LEU A 64 -5.26 -5.35 -5.82
N LEU A 65 -5.54 -6.42 -5.07
CA LEU A 65 -6.86 -7.03 -4.90
C LEU A 65 -7.46 -7.61 -6.20
N GLU A 66 -6.64 -7.96 -7.19
CA GLU A 66 -7.10 -8.56 -8.46
C GLU A 66 -7.91 -9.85 -8.23
N GLN A 67 -7.57 -10.62 -7.19
CA GLN A 67 -8.26 -11.86 -6.82
C GLN A 67 -9.33 -11.67 -5.74
N GLU A 68 -9.54 -10.45 -5.25
CA GLU A 68 -10.47 -10.12 -4.16
C GLU A 68 -11.48 -9.02 -4.60
N PRO A 69 -12.33 -9.31 -5.60
CA PRO A 69 -13.18 -8.32 -6.26
C PRO A 69 -14.22 -7.67 -5.33
N VAL A 70 -14.64 -8.36 -4.27
CA VAL A 70 -15.57 -7.84 -3.25
C VAL A 70 -14.93 -6.71 -2.45
N PHE A 71 -13.65 -6.84 -2.09
CA PHE A 71 -12.92 -5.81 -1.36
C PHE A 71 -12.50 -4.66 -2.28
N ALA A 72 -12.11 -4.95 -3.52
CA ALA A 72 -11.78 -3.93 -4.52
C ALA A 72 -12.98 -2.99 -4.81
N HIS A 73 -14.21 -3.50 -4.76
CA HIS A 73 -15.41 -2.70 -4.96
C HIS A 73 -15.66 -1.72 -3.81
N SER A 74 -15.58 -2.19 -2.56
CA SER A 74 -15.80 -1.36 -1.35
C SER A 74 -14.75 -0.26 -1.14
N MET A 75 -13.60 -0.35 -1.79
CA MET A 75 -12.52 0.64 -1.68
C MET A 75 -12.53 1.68 -2.81
N LYS A 76 -13.32 1.46 -3.85
CA LYS A 76 -13.54 2.43 -4.95
C LYS A 76 -14.73 3.37 -4.70
N VAL A 77 -15.55 3.10 -3.67
CA VAL A 77 -16.75 3.89 -3.32
C VAL A 77 -16.45 4.93 -2.27
#